data_AF-A0A1X6N994-F1
#
_entry.id   AF-A0A1X6N994-F1
#
_cell.length_a   1.000
_cell.length_b   1.000
_cell.length_c   1.000
_cell.angle_alpha   90.00
_cell.angle_beta   90.00
_cell.angle_gamma   90.00
#
_symmetry.space_group_name_H-M   'P 1'
#
loop_
_entity.id
_entity.type
_entity.pdbx_description
1 polymer ?
#
loop_
_entity_poly.entity_id
_entity_poly.type
_entity_poly.pdbx_seq_one_letter_code
_entity_poly.pdbx_strand_id
1 'polypeptide(L)'
;ESVIVLPALGLQFETHRGYPPMPLFAHRRFVPLASLQDFIINEGLWGWNVRYYLAAIHYSQQDTLSLRVAYENLLPRFPVILEVYRGVHEMLNRHCS
;
A
#
# COMPACT_ATOMS: atom_id res chain seq x y z
N GLU A 1 5.25 5.02 -7.93
CA GLU A 1 4.17 4.27 -7.28
C GLU A 1 3.61 5.12 -6.16
N SER A 2 2.34 4.93 -5.80
CA SER A 2 1.66 5.69 -4.73
C SER A 2 0.62 4.84 -4.00
N VAL A 3 0.35 5.22 -2.76
CA VAL A 3 -0.80 4.76 -1.96
C VAL A 3 -1.66 5.98 -1.67
N ILE A 4 -2.94 5.89 -1.98
CA ILE A 4 -3.92 6.96 -1.81
C ILE A 4 -5.00 6.45 -0.87
N VAL A 5 -5.26 7.19 0.21
CA VAL A 5 -6.41 6.93 1.07
C VAL A 5 -7.62 7.63 0.47
N LEU A 6 -8.67 6.86 0.18
CA LEU A 6 -9.97 7.37 -0.23
C LEU A 6 -10.91 7.29 0.98
N PRO A 7 -11.21 8.43 1.65
CA PRO A 7 -12.02 8.44 2.86
C PRO A 7 -13.34 7.68 2.70
N ALA A 8 -13.69 6.88 3.70
CA ALA A 8 -14.86 5.98 3.71
C ALA A 8 -14.91 4.90 2.61
N LEU A 9 -13.97 4.90 1.65
CA LEU A 9 -13.94 3.95 0.53
C LEU A 9 -12.87 2.89 0.70
N GLY A 10 -11.63 3.27 1.03
CA GLY A 10 -10.51 2.34 1.19
C GLY A 10 -9.17 2.86 0.70
N LEU A 11 -8.31 1.97 0.23
CA LEU A 11 -6.94 2.28 -0.22
C LEU A 11 -6.79 2.00 -1.72
N GLN A 12 -6.26 2.97 -2.46
CA GLN A 12 -5.86 2.81 -3.86
C GLN A 12 -4.33 2.77 -3.98
N PHE A 13 -3.84 1.78 -4.71
CA PHE A 13 -2.43 1.57 -5.02
C PHE A 13 -2.24 1.83 -6.51
N GLU A 14 -1.31 2.69 -6.87
CA GLU A 14 -1.08 3.09 -8.26
C GLU A 14 0.39 2.96 -8.66
N THR A 15 0.61 2.34 -9.82
CA THR A 15 1.94 2.17 -10.43
C THR A 15 1.90 2.79 -11.82
N HIS A 16 2.62 3.90 -12.01
CA HIS A 16 2.86 4.49 -13.32
C HIS A 16 4.11 3.88 -13.96
N ARG A 17 4.03 3.51 -15.23
CA ARG A 17 5.14 3.02 -16.05
C ARG A 17 5.29 3.87 -17.31
N GLY A 18 6.53 4.11 -17.73
CA GLY A 18 6.85 4.97 -18.87
C GLY A 18 8.07 5.84 -18.59
N TYR A 19 8.32 6.81 -19.46
CA TYR A 19 9.41 7.77 -19.31
C TYR A 19 8.93 9.01 -18.56
N PRO A 20 9.53 9.38 -17.42
CA PRO A 20 9.22 10.68 -16.81
C PRO A 20 9.59 11.82 -17.78
N PRO A 21 8.73 12.83 -18.03
CA PRO A 21 7.48 13.16 -17.34
C PRO A 21 6.19 12.60 -17.98
N MET A 22 6.26 11.74 -18.98
CA MET A 22 5.13 11.20 -19.75
C MET A 22 4.81 9.73 -19.35
N PRO A 23 3.98 9.49 -18.31
CA PRO A 23 3.57 8.13 -17.97
C PRO A 23 2.73 7.53 -19.11
N LEU A 24 3.13 6.37 -19.61
CA LEU A 24 2.45 5.69 -20.73
C LEU A 24 1.33 4.77 -20.23
N PHE A 25 1.50 4.18 -19.04
CA PHE A 25 0.55 3.26 -18.45
C PHE A 25 0.43 3.54 -16.95
N ALA A 26 -0.79 3.44 -16.43
CA ALA A 26 -1.07 3.46 -15.01
C ALA A 26 -1.86 2.20 -14.64
N HIS A 27 -1.36 1.46 -13.66
CA HIS A 27 -2.03 0.30 -13.10
C HIS A 27 -2.55 0.65 -11.70
N ARG A 28 -3.85 0.45 -11.47
CA ARG A 28 -4.53 0.78 -10.21
C ARG A 28 -5.11 -0.46 -9.57
N ARG A 29 -4.90 -0.62 -8.27
CA ARG A 29 -5.48 -1.69 -7.44
C ARG A 29 -6.17 -1.06 -6.25
N PHE A 30 -7.40 -1.46 -5.97
CA PHE A 30 -8.20 -0.90 -4.88
C PHE A 30 -8.46 -1.96 -3.80
N VAL A 31 -8.27 -1.61 -2.54
CA VAL A 31 -8.68 -2.38 -1.36
C VAL A 31 -9.87 -1.64 -0.73
N PRO A 32 -11.10 -2.19 -0.82
CA PRO A 32 -12.25 -1.62 -0.13
C PRO A 32 -12.03 -1.61 1.39
N LEU A 33 -12.49 -0.56 2.06
CA LEU A 33 -12.41 -0.43 3.50
C LEU A 33 -13.11 -1.60 4.22
N ALA A 34 -14.23 -2.07 3.68
CA ALA A 34 -14.98 -3.20 4.24
C ALA A 34 -14.22 -4.53 4.25
N SER A 35 -13.21 -4.69 3.38
CA SER A 35 -12.36 -5.89 3.37
C SER A 35 -10.96 -5.62 3.91
N LEU A 36 -10.60 -4.37 4.19
CA LEU A 36 -9.33 -3.97 4.77
C LEU A 36 -9.29 -4.38 6.25
N GLN A 37 -8.34 -5.22 6.60
CA GLN A 37 -8.11 -5.61 8.00
C GLN A 37 -7.09 -4.69 8.67
N ASP A 38 -5.98 -4.43 7.98
CA ASP A 38 -4.92 -3.57 8.50
C ASP A 38 -3.99 -3.09 7.39
N PHE A 39 -3.21 -2.05 7.66
CA PHE A 39 -2.10 -1.60 6.83
C PHE A 39 -0.82 -1.68 7.64
N ILE A 40 0.12 -2.54 7.28
CA ILE A 40 1.27 -2.85 8.13
C ILE A 40 2.60 -2.48 7.49
N ILE A 41 3.60 -2.24 8.33
CA ILE A 41 5.01 -2.37 7.94
C ILE A 41 5.38 -3.82 8.25
N ASN A 42 5.90 -4.54 7.26
CA ASN A 42 6.45 -5.87 7.45
C ASN A 42 7.93 -5.92 7.09
N GLU A 43 8.63 -6.90 7.62
CA GLU A 43 10.00 -7.23 7.24
C GLU A 43 10.03 -8.40 6.26
N GLY A 44 10.95 -8.33 5.32
CA GLY A 44 11.19 -9.37 4.31
C GLY A 44 12.67 -9.56 4.07
N LEU A 45 13.06 -10.80 3.81
CA LEU A 45 14.43 -11.13 3.45
C LEU A 45 14.61 -10.95 1.94
N TRP A 46 15.58 -10.13 1.55
CA TRP A 46 16.04 -10.03 0.17
C TRP A 46 17.50 -10.48 0.07
N GLY A 47 17.69 -11.77 -0.24
CA GLY A 47 18.98 -12.44 -0.06
C GLY A 47 19.35 -12.46 1.41
N TRP A 48 20.47 -11.83 1.76
CA TRP A 48 20.96 -11.69 3.14
C TRP A 48 20.56 -10.37 3.82
N ASN A 49 19.83 -9.50 3.13
CA ASN A 49 19.43 -8.20 3.66
C ASN A 49 18.00 -8.23 4.18
N VAL A 50 17.76 -7.63 5.34
CA VAL A 50 16.41 -7.33 5.82
C VAL A 50 15.91 -6.06 5.14
N ARG A 51 14.70 -6.10 4.58
CA ARG A 51 14.01 -4.95 4.00
C ARG A 51 12.63 -4.79 4.61
N TYR A 52 12.27 -3.56 4.90
CA TYR A 52 10.92 -3.20 5.28
C TYR A 52 10.07 -2.93 4.04
N TYR A 53 8.80 -3.28 4.09
CA TYR A 53 7.82 -2.95 3.06
C TYR A 53 6.45 -2.70 3.68
N LEU A 54 5.59 -1.97 2.97
CA LEU A 54 4.21 -1.72 3.37
C LEU A 54 3.28 -2.73 2.72
N ALA A 55 2.27 -3.19 3.44
CA ALA A 55 1.23 -4.04 2.89
C ALA A 55 -0.14 -3.76 3.50
N ALA A 56 -1.19 -3.76 2.68
CA ALA A 56 -2.55 -3.89 3.16
C ALA A 56 -2.92 -5.37 3.30
N ILE A 57 -3.34 -5.76 4.50
CA ILE A 57 -3.97 -7.04 4.78
C ILE A 57 -5.46 -6.88 4.48
N HIS A 58 -6.02 -7.75 3.65
CA HIS A 58 -7.43 -7.69 3.30
C HIS A 58 -8.00 -9.06 2.96
N TYR A 59 -9.31 -9.21 3.13
CA TYR A 59 -10.04 -10.36 2.61
C TYR A 59 -10.26 -10.20 1.09
N SER A 60 -9.91 -11.24 0.34
CA SER A 60 -10.23 -11.32 -1.09
C SER A 60 -11.69 -11.72 -1.30
N GLN A 61 -12.15 -11.74 -2.55
CA GLN A 61 -13.51 -12.17 -2.90
C GLN A 61 -13.80 -13.64 -2.52
N GLN A 62 -12.76 -14.45 -2.34
CA GLN A 62 -12.86 -15.86 -1.95
C GLN A 62 -12.77 -16.04 -0.43
N ASP A 63 -12.88 -14.95 0.34
CA ASP A 63 -12.73 -14.91 1.80
C ASP A 63 -11.36 -15.37 2.31
N THR A 64 -10.35 -15.39 1.42
CA THR A 64 -8.97 -15.70 1.77
C THR A 64 -8.22 -14.42 2.14
N LEU A 65 -7.53 -14.46 3.28
CA LEU A 65 -6.64 -13.41 3.73
C LEU A 65 -5.50 -13.21 2.73
N SER A 66 -5.37 -11.99 2.20
CA SER A 66 -4.46 -11.64 1.13
C SER A 66 -3.65 -10.38 1.46
N LEU A 67 -2.38 -10.38 1.05
CA LEU A 67 -1.50 -9.22 1.19
C LEU A 67 -1.45 -8.42 -0.11
N ARG A 68 -1.57 -7.09 0.02
CA ARG A 68 -1.31 -6.16 -1.07
C ARG A 68 -0.13 -5.28 -0.72
N VAL A 69 1.01 -5.54 -1.35
CA VAL A 69 2.25 -4.81 -1.09
C VAL A 69 2.21 -3.46 -1.80
N ALA A 70 2.61 -2.39 -1.09
CA ALA A 70 2.83 -1.08 -1.68
C ALA A 70 4.30 -0.94 -2.12
N TYR A 71 4.52 -0.11 -3.15
CA TYR A 71 5.86 0.22 -3.64
C TYR A 71 6.71 -1.01 -4.00
N GLU A 72 6.07 -2.05 -4.56
CA GLU A 72 6.69 -3.33 -4.93
C GLU A 72 7.92 -3.16 -5.83
N ASN A 73 7.96 -2.08 -6.63
CA ASN A 73 9.04 -1.82 -7.58
C ASN A 73 10.04 -0.78 -7.05
N LEU A 74 9.57 0.24 -6.32
CA LEU A 74 10.42 1.32 -5.81
C LEU A 74 11.22 0.93 -4.56
N LEU A 75 10.70 0.02 -3.74
CA LEU A 75 11.34 -0.45 -2.50
C LEU A 75 11.98 0.71 -1.67
N PRO A 76 11.17 1.71 -1.28
CA PRO A 76 11.67 2.90 -0.61
C PRO A 76 12.36 2.57 0.73
N ARG A 77 13.24 3.47 1.19
CA ARG A 77 13.92 3.31 2.47
C ARG A 77 12.94 3.47 3.63
N PHE A 78 13.30 2.90 4.79
CA PHE A 78 12.46 2.88 5.99
C PHE A 78 11.85 4.24 6.41
N PRO A 79 12.56 5.39 6.36
CA PRO A 79 11.95 6.66 6.73
C PRO A 79 10.71 7.03 5.90
N VAL A 80 10.74 6.74 4.59
CA VAL A 80 9.61 6.98 3.68
C VAL A 80 8.47 6.00 3.96
N ILE A 81 8.80 4.72 4.21
CA ILE A 81 7.85 3.69 4.62
C ILE A 81 7.10 4.12 5.90
N LEU A 82 7.83 4.60 6.90
CA LEU A 82 7.27 5.01 8.18
C LEU A 82 6.39 6.25 8.05
N GLU A 83 6.77 7.22 7.22
CA GLU A 83 5.98 8.41 6.93
C GLU A 83 4.64 8.04 6.28
N VAL A 84 4.67 7.19 5.24
CA VAL A 84 3.45 6.73 4.55
C VAL A 84 2.57 5.92 5.50
N TYR A 85 3.14 5.02 6.31
CA TYR A 85 2.40 4.26 7.32
C TYR A 85 1.61 5.19 8.25
N ARG A 86 2.28 6.19 8.83
CA ARG A 86 1.66 7.14 9.75
C ARG A 86 0.55 7.94 9.07
N GLY A 87 0.81 8.45 7.87
CA GLY A 87 -0.18 9.21 7.10
C GLY A 87 -1.42 8.38 6.78
N VAL A 88 -1.25 7.11 6.38
CA VAL A 88 -2.38 6.21 6.12
C VAL A 88 -3.21 5.96 7.39
N HIS A 89 -2.57 5.67 8.53
CA HIS A 89 -3.28 5.41 9.79
C HIS A 89 -4.01 6.65 10.30
N GLU A 90 -3.37 7.81 10.22
CA GLU A 90 -3.99 9.08 10.61
C GLU A 90 -5.28 9.32 9.82
N MET A 91 -5.28 9.06 8.51
CA MET A 91 -6.47 9.20 7.68
C MET A 91 -7.53 8.12 7.94
N LEU A 92 -7.14 6.85 8.10
CA LEU A 92 -8.08 5.76 8.40
C LEU A 92 -8.77 5.98 9.75
N ASN A 93 -8.02 6.36 10.78
CA ASN A 93 -8.57 6.61 12.12
C ASN A 93 -9.54 7.79 12.14
N ARG A 94 -9.26 8.86 11.39
CA ARG A 94 -10.13 10.05 11.31
C ARG A 94 -11.51 9.78 10.70
N HIS A 95 -11.64 8.77 9.85
CA HIS A 95 -12.86 8.52 9.07
C HIS A 95 -13.60 7.24 9.44
N CYS A 96 -13.01 6.38 10.29
CA CYS A 96 -13.65 5.18 10.82
C CYS A 96 -14.08 5.30 12.29
N SER A 97 -14.02 6.52 12.86
CA SER A 97 -14.49 6.84 14.22
C SER A 97 -15.94 7.28 14.23
#